data_AF-A0A3D5AMZ4-F1
#
_entry.id   AF-A0A3D5AMZ4-F1
#
_cell.length_a   1.000
_cell.length_b   1.000
_cell.length_c   1.000
_cell.angle_alpha   90.00
_cell.angle_beta   90.00
_cell.angle_gamma   90.00
#
_symmetry.space_group_name_H-M   'P 1'
#
loop_
_entity.id
_entity.type
_entity.pdbx_description
1 polymer ?
#
loop_
_entity_poly.entity_id
_entity_poly.type
_entity_poly.pdbx_seq_one_letter_code
_entity_poly.pdbx_strand_id
1 'polypeptide(L)'
;MTAPATRYRELVADLVAASRRHTAANATAQESYADGLAAVEHDLAAAEDAVTVASGEVTLAQRTVAQTDLAAAGVWEEMKRVRGRRGRRLGGVPEPVATTHEDPLSLLDSAQTRVERARRGGEPLPPLVLPLLFVLGAVAATVVAGIGVLIGWPVLLLAPLAGLPIASSWVDHRFAARLDPGAIGLLILGGMLATTAVWLTLR
;
A
#
# COMPACT_ATOMS: atom_id res chain seq x y z
N MET A 1 74.19 -63.16 -29.74
CA MET A 1 74.07 -62.86 -28.30
C MET A 1 74.74 -61.52 -28.07
N THR A 2 73.99 -60.46 -27.78
CA THR A 2 74.59 -59.15 -27.45
C THR A 2 75.44 -59.29 -26.19
N ALA A 3 76.63 -58.69 -26.20
CA ALA A 3 77.51 -58.74 -25.04
C ALA A 3 76.79 -58.12 -23.82
N PRO A 4 76.90 -58.72 -22.62
CA PRO A 4 76.17 -58.28 -21.42
C PRO A 4 76.38 -56.80 -21.07
N ALA A 5 77.54 -56.22 -21.42
CA ALA A 5 77.84 -54.81 -21.25
C ALA A 5 76.98 -53.86 -22.11
N THR A 6 76.52 -54.30 -23.29
CA THR A 6 75.64 -53.49 -24.15
C THR A 6 74.22 -53.47 -23.60
N ARG A 7 73.71 -54.63 -23.16
CA ARG A 7 72.39 -54.73 -22.52
C ARG A 7 72.30 -53.91 -21.23
N TYR A 8 73.37 -53.90 -20.43
CA TYR A 8 73.43 -53.06 -19.23
C TYR A 8 73.35 -51.56 -19.58
N ARG A 9 74.08 -51.11 -20.60
CA ARG A 9 74.04 -49.71 -21.06
C ARG A 9 72.65 -49.30 -21.56
N GLU A 10 71.98 -50.17 -22.30
CA GLU A 10 70.59 -49.96 -22.75
C GLU A 10 69.64 -49.81 -21.54
N LEU A 11 69.71 -50.72 -20.56
CA LEU A 11 68.88 -50.63 -19.35
C LEU A 11 69.13 -49.35 -18.54
N VAL A 12 70.38 -48.90 -18.44
CA VAL A 12 70.71 -47.64 -17.77
C VAL A 12 70.15 -46.45 -18.56
N ALA A 13 70.25 -46.45 -19.89
CA ALA A 13 69.69 -45.39 -20.73
C ALA A 13 68.16 -45.34 -20.61
N ASP A 14 67.49 -46.50 -20.63
CA ASP A 14 66.04 -46.61 -20.46
C ASP A 14 65.59 -46.12 -19.08
N LEU A 15 66.32 -46.47 -18.01
CA LEU A 15 66.03 -45.99 -16.66
C LEU A 15 66.16 -44.46 -16.55
N VAL A 16 67.21 -43.89 -17.14
CA VAL A 16 67.41 -42.43 -17.16
C VAL A 16 66.28 -41.75 -17.95
N ALA A 17 65.90 -42.30 -19.11
CA ALA A 17 64.79 -41.77 -19.90
C ALA A 17 63.44 -41.88 -19.15
N ALA A 18 63.20 -43.00 -18.45
CA ALA A 18 62.02 -43.18 -17.60
C ALA A 18 62.00 -42.19 -16.43
N SER A 19 63.13 -41.98 -15.75
CA SER A 19 63.27 -41.00 -14.67
C SER A 19 63.00 -39.56 -15.14
N ARG A 20 63.50 -39.19 -16.32
CA ARG A 20 63.20 -37.88 -16.94
C ARG A 20 61.73 -37.70 -17.29
N ARG A 21 61.07 -38.73 -17.84
CA ARG A 21 59.63 -38.68 -18.11
C ARG A 21 58.81 -38.54 -16.83
N HIS A 22 59.17 -39.29 -15.79
CA HIS A 22 58.49 -39.22 -14.49
C HIS A 22 58.65 -37.84 -13.84
N THR A 23 59.85 -37.26 -13.84
CA THR A 23 60.09 -35.91 -13.30
C THR A 23 59.33 -34.84 -14.08
N ALA A 24 59.31 -34.91 -15.42
CA ALA A 24 58.51 -34.01 -16.26
C ALA A 24 57.00 -34.16 -16.01
N ALA A 25 56.50 -35.39 -15.89
CA ALA A 25 55.09 -35.66 -15.59
C ALA A 25 54.70 -35.12 -14.20
N ASN A 26 55.56 -35.29 -13.19
CA ASN A 26 55.31 -34.75 -11.85
C ASN A 26 55.34 -33.22 -11.83
N ALA A 27 56.28 -32.59 -12.54
CA ALA A 27 56.31 -31.13 -12.66
C ALA A 27 55.03 -30.60 -13.31
N THR A 28 54.58 -31.24 -14.40
CA THR A 28 53.32 -30.89 -15.08
C THR A 28 52.11 -31.08 -14.17
N ALA A 29 52.07 -32.16 -13.38
CA ALA A 29 50.99 -32.40 -12.43
C ALA A 29 50.97 -31.35 -11.31
N GLN A 30 52.14 -30.99 -10.78
CA GLN A 30 52.27 -29.95 -9.75
C GLN A 30 51.81 -28.58 -10.25
N GLU A 31 52.18 -28.22 -11.49
CA GLU A 31 51.73 -26.98 -12.14
C GLU A 31 50.20 -26.98 -12.33
N SER A 32 49.63 -28.06 -12.86
CA SER A 32 48.17 -28.18 -13.01
C SER A 32 47.42 -28.13 -11.66
N TYR A 33 47.99 -28.68 -10.58
CA TYR A 33 47.40 -28.57 -9.24
C TYR A 33 47.48 -27.14 -8.69
N ALA A 34 48.61 -26.45 -8.90
CA ALA A 34 48.77 -25.07 -8.49
C ALA A 34 47.80 -24.15 -9.24
N ASP A 35 47.67 -24.33 -10.55
CA ASP A 35 46.71 -23.58 -11.37
C ASP A 35 45.26 -23.87 -10.95
N GLY A 36 44.94 -25.14 -10.67
CA GLY A 36 43.62 -25.54 -10.19
C GLY A 36 43.28 -24.92 -8.83
N LEU A 37 44.24 -24.89 -7.90
CA LEU A 37 44.05 -24.25 -6.59
C LEU A 37 43.83 -22.74 -6.74
N ALA A 38 44.64 -22.08 -7.57
CA ALA A 38 44.50 -20.64 -7.83
C ALA A 38 43.13 -20.30 -8.45
N ALA A 39 42.63 -21.14 -9.36
CA ALA A 39 41.29 -20.97 -9.94
C ALA A 39 40.18 -21.12 -8.88
N VAL A 40 40.27 -22.15 -8.02
CA VAL A 40 39.30 -22.36 -6.93
C VAL A 40 39.33 -21.23 -5.89
N GLU A 41 40.52 -20.73 -5.54
CA GLU A 41 40.66 -19.58 -4.64
C GLU A 41 40.05 -18.31 -5.23
N HIS A 42 40.24 -18.09 -6.53
CA HIS A 42 39.62 -16.97 -7.24
C HIS A 42 38.09 -17.07 -7.25
N ASP A 43 37.55 -18.25 -7.58
CA ASP A 43 36.10 -18.50 -7.59
C ASP A 43 35.50 -18.35 -6.19
N LEU A 44 36.20 -18.81 -5.16
CA LEU A 44 35.79 -18.66 -3.76
C LEU A 44 35.72 -17.18 -3.37
N ALA A 45 36.75 -16.40 -3.68
CA ALA A 45 36.76 -14.96 -3.41
C ALA A 45 35.60 -14.25 -4.13
N ALA A 46 35.35 -14.58 -5.40
CA ALA A 46 34.23 -14.03 -6.16
C ALA A 46 32.85 -14.40 -5.54
N ALA A 47 32.71 -15.63 -5.04
CA ALA A 47 31.50 -16.06 -4.35
C ALA A 47 31.30 -15.34 -3.02
N GLU A 48 32.35 -15.14 -2.22
CA GLU A 48 32.30 -14.39 -0.96
C GLU A 48 31.90 -12.93 -1.18
N ASP A 49 32.44 -12.30 -2.22
CA ASP A 49 32.05 -10.94 -2.63
C ASP A 49 30.57 -10.89 -3.04
N ALA A 50 30.10 -11.85 -3.83
CA ALA A 50 28.70 -11.93 -4.24
C ALA A 50 27.75 -12.11 -3.03
N VAL A 51 28.12 -12.95 -2.05
CA VAL A 51 27.36 -13.12 -0.80
C VAL A 51 27.33 -11.83 0.00
N THR A 52 28.45 -11.11 0.07
CA THR A 52 28.53 -9.82 0.76
C THR A 52 27.59 -8.79 0.12
N VAL A 53 27.60 -8.67 -1.21
CA VAL A 53 26.69 -7.79 -1.96
C VAL A 53 25.23 -8.17 -1.70
N ALA A 54 24.87 -9.44 -1.87
CA ALA A 54 23.51 -9.92 -1.69
C ALA A 54 23.00 -9.69 -0.25
N SER A 55 23.85 -9.91 0.76
CA SER A 55 23.50 -9.66 2.16
C SER A 55 23.26 -8.17 2.44
N GLY A 56 24.01 -7.28 1.77
CA GLY A 56 23.80 -5.84 1.80
C GLY A 56 22.43 -5.46 1.23
N GLU A 57 22.08 -6.00 0.07
CA GLU A 57 20.78 -5.77 -0.57
C GLU A 57 19.60 -6.25 0.29
N VAL A 58 19.71 -7.45 0.88
CA VAL A 58 18.68 -7.98 1.81
C VAL A 58 18.50 -7.06 3.02
N THR A 59 19.61 -6.57 3.59
CA THR A 59 19.55 -5.64 4.73
C THR A 59 18.85 -4.33 4.36
N LEU A 60 19.11 -3.80 3.16
CA LEU A 60 18.43 -2.61 2.65
C LEU A 60 16.94 -2.87 2.43
N ALA A 61 16.58 -3.98 1.80
CA ALA A 61 15.18 -4.35 1.57
C ALA A 61 14.41 -4.50 2.90
N GLN A 62 15.00 -5.15 3.92
CA GLN A 62 14.41 -5.29 5.24
C GLN A 62 14.16 -3.94 5.92
N ARG A 63 15.08 -2.98 5.79
CA ARG A 63 14.89 -1.61 6.31
C ARG A 63 13.73 -0.92 5.63
N THR A 64 13.60 -1.02 4.32
CA THR A 64 12.49 -0.43 3.57
C THR A 64 11.14 -1.03 3.98
N VAL A 65 11.07 -2.35 4.16
CA VAL A 65 9.85 -3.03 4.67
C VAL A 65 9.51 -2.52 6.07
N ALA A 66 10.47 -2.51 7.00
CA ALA A 66 10.23 -2.04 8.36
C ALA A 66 9.77 -0.56 8.41
N GLN A 67 10.35 0.31 7.57
CA GLN A 67 9.92 1.71 7.45
C GLN A 67 8.49 1.83 6.90
N THR A 68 8.16 1.02 5.89
CA THR A 68 6.83 0.99 5.27
C THR A 68 5.77 0.51 6.28
N ASP A 69 6.08 -0.53 7.06
CA ASP A 69 5.18 -1.07 8.09
C ASP A 69 4.90 -0.04 9.19
N LEU A 70 5.93 0.67 9.66
CA LEU A 70 5.78 1.75 10.64
C LEU A 70 4.94 2.90 10.08
N ALA A 71 5.16 3.29 8.82
CA ALA A 71 4.37 4.33 8.17
C ALA A 71 2.90 3.91 7.98
N ALA A 72 2.65 2.68 7.55
CA ALA A 72 1.31 2.12 7.40
C ALA A 72 0.57 2.09 8.75
N ALA A 73 1.25 1.67 9.83
CA ALA A 73 0.70 1.69 11.18
C ALA A 73 0.35 3.12 11.63
N GLY A 74 1.21 4.10 11.36
CA GLY A 74 0.95 5.52 11.64
C GLY A 74 -0.28 6.05 10.92
N VAL A 75 -0.40 5.79 9.62
CA VAL A 75 -1.56 6.20 8.80
C VAL A 75 -2.85 5.53 9.29
N TRP A 76 -2.79 4.24 9.66
CA TRP A 76 -3.94 3.51 10.19
C TRP A 76 -4.44 4.07 11.53
N GLU A 77 -3.52 4.37 12.46
CA GLU A 77 -3.87 5.01 13.73
C GLU A 77 -4.49 6.39 13.52
N GLU A 78 -3.95 7.18 12.61
CA GLU A 78 -4.50 8.50 12.30
C GLU A 78 -5.91 8.38 11.69
N MET A 79 -6.13 7.44 10.77
CA MET A 79 -7.46 7.17 10.23
C MET A 79 -8.46 6.76 11.34
N LYS A 80 -8.04 5.91 12.29
CA LYS A 80 -8.88 5.53 13.45
C LYS A 80 -9.23 6.73 14.31
N ARG A 81 -8.29 7.65 14.53
CA ARG A 81 -8.52 8.92 15.25
C ARG A 81 -9.54 9.79 14.54
N VAL A 82 -9.38 10.01 13.23
CA VAL A 82 -10.31 10.81 12.41
C VAL A 82 -11.74 10.24 12.43
N ARG A 83 -11.91 8.91 12.43
CA ARG A 83 -13.23 8.26 12.53
C ARG A 83 -13.83 8.19 13.94
N GLY A 84 -13.09 8.58 14.99
CA GLY A 84 -13.58 8.58 16.38
C GLY A 84 -14.10 7.22 16.85
N ARG A 85 -15.34 7.17 17.39
CA ARG A 85 -15.94 5.93 17.95
C ARG A 85 -16.04 4.78 16.94
N ARG A 86 -16.32 5.08 15.66
CA ARG A 86 -16.38 4.04 14.60
C ARG A 86 -14.99 3.52 14.24
N GLY A 87 -13.96 4.36 14.33
CA GLY A 87 -12.57 3.98 14.07
C GLY A 87 -12.02 2.96 15.07
N ARG A 88 -12.41 3.07 16.35
CA ARG A 88 -12.01 2.11 17.39
C ARG A 88 -12.43 0.66 17.12
N ARG A 89 -13.43 0.43 16.27
CA ARG A 89 -13.92 -0.91 15.91
C ARG A 89 -13.14 -1.55 14.75
N LEU A 90 -12.24 -0.81 14.09
CA LEU A 90 -11.53 -1.29 12.89
C LEU A 90 -10.40 -2.28 13.18
N GLY A 91 -10.00 -2.48 14.45
CA GLY A 91 -8.96 -3.45 14.81
C GLY A 91 -7.53 -3.00 14.48
N GLY A 92 -6.64 -3.99 14.33
CA GLY A 92 -5.23 -3.80 13.95
C GLY A 92 -5.06 -3.35 12.50
N VAL A 93 -3.83 -3.03 12.11
CA VAL A 93 -3.49 -2.73 10.71
C VAL A 93 -3.79 -3.98 9.87
N PRO A 94 -4.50 -3.85 8.74
CA PRO A 94 -4.76 -5.00 7.87
C PRO A 94 -3.45 -5.55 7.29
N GLU A 95 -3.40 -6.86 7.06
CA GLU A 95 -2.25 -7.52 6.45
C GLU A 95 -2.03 -7.00 5.01
N PRO A 96 -0.79 -6.71 4.60
CA PRO A 96 -0.52 -6.24 3.25
C PRO A 96 -0.88 -7.31 2.22
N VAL A 97 -1.67 -6.91 1.21
CA VAL A 97 -1.98 -7.77 0.07
C VAL A 97 -0.88 -7.63 -0.97
N ALA A 98 -0.36 -8.74 -1.47
CA ALA A 98 0.61 -8.72 -2.56
C ALA A 98 -0.03 -8.08 -3.81
N THR A 99 0.43 -6.89 -4.17
CA THR A 99 0.01 -6.18 -5.38
C THR A 99 1.17 -6.12 -6.35
N THR A 100 0.88 -6.21 -7.64
CA THR A 100 1.92 -6.54 -8.61
C THR A 100 2.74 -5.34 -9.06
N HIS A 101 2.22 -4.09 -9.03
CA HIS A 101 2.80 -3.02 -9.86
C HIS A 101 2.81 -1.59 -9.28
N GLU A 102 2.49 -1.35 -8.00
CA GLU A 102 2.50 0.02 -7.46
C GLU A 102 3.59 0.21 -6.40
N ASP A 103 4.33 1.33 -6.53
CA ASP A 103 5.34 1.75 -5.56
C ASP A 103 4.66 1.95 -4.17
N PRO A 104 5.05 1.18 -3.14
CA PRO A 104 4.39 1.23 -1.83
C PRO A 104 4.41 2.62 -1.19
N LEU A 105 5.45 3.43 -1.47
CA LEU A 105 5.55 4.78 -0.93
C LEU A 105 4.50 5.70 -1.56
N SER A 106 4.23 5.56 -2.86
CA SER A 106 3.18 6.33 -3.55
C SER A 106 1.78 6.00 -3.00
N LEU A 107 1.54 4.73 -2.67
CA LEU A 107 0.29 4.29 -2.05
C LEU A 107 0.12 4.88 -0.65
N LEU A 108 1.18 4.88 0.16
CA LEU A 108 1.18 5.49 1.49
C LEU A 108 0.95 7.01 1.43
N ASP A 109 1.61 7.72 0.52
CA ASP A 109 1.42 9.17 0.33
C ASP A 109 -0.02 9.50 -0.09
N SER A 110 -0.58 8.69 -1.01
CA SER A 110 -1.98 8.83 -1.41
C SER A 110 -2.95 8.60 -0.25
N ALA A 111 -2.66 7.63 0.63
CA ALA A 111 -3.46 7.32 1.80
C ALA A 111 -3.37 8.44 2.84
N GLN A 112 -2.17 8.95 3.10
CA GLN A 112 -1.93 10.09 3.99
C GLN A 112 -2.68 11.34 3.50
N THR A 113 -2.63 11.63 2.21
CA THR A 113 -3.37 12.75 1.61
C THR A 113 -4.89 12.62 1.81
N ARG A 114 -5.43 11.41 1.69
CA ARG A 114 -6.86 11.13 1.94
C ARG A 114 -7.22 11.31 3.42
N VAL A 115 -6.38 10.84 4.34
CA VAL A 115 -6.58 10.99 5.79
C VAL A 115 -6.49 12.46 6.20
N GLU A 116 -5.53 13.21 5.67
CA GLU A 116 -5.37 14.64 5.93
C GLU A 116 -6.55 15.45 5.39
N ARG A 117 -7.07 15.11 4.20
CA ARG A 117 -8.30 15.70 3.66
C ARG A 117 -9.50 15.41 4.57
N ALA A 118 -9.62 14.18 5.08
CA ALA A 118 -10.68 13.81 6.01
C ALA A 118 -10.53 14.53 7.37
N ARG A 119 -9.28 14.76 7.83
CA ARG A 119 -8.97 15.49 9.06
C ARG A 119 -9.35 16.97 8.97
N ARG A 120 -9.16 17.60 7.82
CA ARG A 120 -9.53 19.01 7.57
C ARG A 120 -11.04 19.27 7.53
N GLY A 121 -11.88 18.23 7.61
CA GLY A 121 -13.32 18.39 7.78
C GLY A 121 -14.11 18.63 6.48
N GLY A 122 -13.50 18.39 5.31
CA GLY A 122 -14.07 18.75 4.01
C GLY A 122 -13.78 20.22 3.69
N GLU A 123 -13.41 20.51 2.45
CA GLU A 123 -13.34 21.90 1.99
C GLU A 123 -14.72 22.56 2.17
N PRO A 124 -14.78 23.86 2.49
CA PRO A 124 -16.04 24.57 2.60
C PRO A 124 -16.86 24.31 1.34
N LEU A 125 -18.09 23.84 1.55
CA LEU A 125 -19.00 23.52 0.45
C LEU A 125 -19.04 24.71 -0.52
N PRO A 126 -18.97 24.46 -1.85
CA PRO A 126 -19.07 25.54 -2.82
C PRO A 126 -20.32 26.37 -2.50
N PRO A 127 -20.27 27.71 -2.53
CA PRO A 127 -21.40 28.55 -2.13
C PRO A 127 -22.67 28.27 -2.94
N LEU A 128 -22.52 27.67 -4.13
CA LEU A 128 -23.58 27.19 -5.00
C LEU A 128 -24.35 25.97 -4.46
N VAL A 129 -23.77 25.19 -3.56
CA VAL A 129 -24.43 24.00 -2.96
C VAL A 129 -25.39 24.40 -1.83
N LEU A 130 -25.16 25.55 -1.17
CA LEU A 130 -26.04 26.08 -0.12
C LEU A 130 -27.49 26.33 -0.59
N PRO A 131 -27.75 27.03 -1.72
CA PRO A 131 -29.12 27.18 -2.22
C PRO A 131 -29.72 25.86 -2.70
N LEU A 132 -28.91 24.93 -3.22
CA LEU A 132 -29.38 23.61 -3.64
C LEU A 132 -29.91 22.80 -2.44
N LEU A 133 -29.21 22.86 -1.29
CA LEU A 133 -29.64 22.21 -0.04
C LEU A 133 -30.96 22.78 0.48
N PHE A 134 -31.16 24.10 0.36
CA PHE A 134 -32.43 24.74 0.69
C PHE A 134 -33.58 24.24 -0.19
N VAL A 135 -33.36 24.19 -1.51
CA VAL A 135 -34.36 23.67 -2.47
C VAL A 135 -34.66 22.20 -2.22
N LEU A 136 -33.63 21.38 -1.94
CA LEU A 136 -33.80 19.96 -1.66
C LEU A 136 -34.60 19.73 -0.37
N GLY A 137 -34.32 20.51 0.69
CA GLY A 137 -35.10 20.50 1.92
C GLY A 137 -36.57 20.88 1.68
N ALA A 138 -36.81 21.91 0.87
CA ALA A 138 -38.15 22.35 0.50
C ALA A 138 -38.92 21.27 -0.30
N VAL A 139 -38.28 20.67 -1.32
CA VAL A 139 -38.89 19.62 -2.14
C VAL A 139 -39.22 18.38 -1.30
N ALA A 140 -38.27 17.91 -0.48
CA ALA A 140 -38.49 16.77 0.40
C ALA A 140 -39.65 17.03 1.38
N ALA A 141 -39.70 18.23 1.98
CA ALA A 141 -40.78 18.62 2.88
C ALA A 141 -42.14 18.70 2.16
N THR A 142 -42.23 19.24 0.93
CA THR A 142 -43.48 19.26 0.17
C THR A 142 -44.02 17.87 -0.14
N VAL A 143 -43.14 16.93 -0.53
CA VAL A 143 -43.54 15.55 -0.83
C VAL A 143 -44.06 14.85 0.43
N VAL A 144 -43.34 14.97 1.56
CA VAL A 144 -43.75 14.34 2.82
C VAL A 144 -44.99 15.00 3.41
N ALA A 145 -45.14 16.33 3.31
CA ALA A 145 -46.34 17.02 3.74
C ALA A 145 -47.55 16.60 2.89
N GLY A 146 -47.41 16.51 1.56
CA GLY A 146 -48.48 16.03 0.67
C GLY A 146 -48.93 14.60 0.99
N ILE A 147 -47.99 13.70 1.29
CA ILE A 147 -48.29 12.34 1.75
C ILE A 147 -48.92 12.36 3.15
N GLY A 148 -48.41 13.22 4.05
CA GLY A 148 -48.88 13.36 5.42
C GLY A 148 -50.32 13.85 5.52
N VAL A 149 -50.80 14.66 4.58
CA VAL A 149 -52.21 15.06 4.47
C VAL A 149 -53.14 13.85 4.29
N LEU A 150 -52.67 12.79 3.63
CA LEU A 150 -53.45 11.56 3.41
C LEU A 150 -53.42 10.62 4.63
N ILE A 151 -52.34 10.62 5.41
CA ILE A 151 -52.08 9.66 6.49
C ILE A 151 -52.44 10.23 7.87
N GLY A 152 -52.45 11.56 8.01
CA GLY A 152 -52.87 12.29 9.20
C GLY A 152 -51.79 13.20 9.80
N TRP A 153 -52.24 14.05 10.73
CA TRP A 153 -51.46 15.07 11.44
C TRP A 153 -50.05 14.68 11.91
N PRO A 154 -49.79 13.48 12.50
CA PRO A 154 -48.47 13.19 13.06
C PRO A 154 -47.33 13.14 12.03
N VAL A 155 -47.63 12.87 10.74
CA VAL A 155 -46.62 12.85 9.67
C VAL A 155 -46.12 14.27 9.35
N LEU A 156 -46.95 15.29 9.55
CA LEU A 156 -46.58 16.69 9.30
C LEU A 156 -45.48 17.20 10.25
N LEU A 157 -45.36 16.63 11.45
CA LEU A 157 -44.31 16.97 12.41
C LEU A 157 -42.92 16.44 12.00
N LEU A 158 -42.88 15.36 11.21
CA LEU A 158 -41.64 14.74 10.71
C LEU A 158 -41.20 15.29 9.35
N ALA A 159 -42.08 15.99 8.62
CA ALA A 159 -41.82 16.50 7.27
C ALA A 159 -40.55 17.37 7.14
N PRO A 160 -40.23 18.30 8.07
CA PRO A 160 -39.02 19.12 7.97
C PRO A 160 -37.72 18.33 8.16
N LEU A 161 -37.80 17.15 8.79
CA LEU A 161 -36.64 16.31 9.12
C LEU A 161 -36.39 15.24 8.05
N ALA A 162 -37.33 14.99 7.15
CA ALA A 162 -37.22 13.91 6.17
C ALA A 162 -36.10 14.12 5.13
N GLY A 163 -35.70 15.37 4.87
CA GLY A 163 -34.61 15.69 3.95
C GLY A 163 -33.20 15.41 4.47
N LEU A 164 -33.03 15.29 5.80
CA LEU A 164 -31.72 15.11 6.44
C LEU A 164 -30.96 13.84 6.04
N PRO A 165 -31.56 12.63 6.07
CA PRO A 165 -30.83 11.41 5.72
C PRO A 165 -30.47 11.34 4.24
N ILE A 166 -31.32 11.89 3.37
CA ILE A 166 -31.08 11.92 1.92
C ILE A 166 -29.97 12.93 1.60
N ALA A 167 -30.05 14.13 2.16
CA ALA A 167 -29.02 15.16 1.97
C ALA A 167 -27.68 14.75 2.57
N SER A 168 -27.65 14.10 3.75
CA SER A 168 -26.41 13.61 4.34
C SER A 168 -25.77 12.52 3.49
N SER A 169 -26.55 11.55 3.01
CA SER A 169 -26.02 10.49 2.13
C SER A 169 -25.50 11.04 0.80
N TRP A 170 -26.19 12.01 0.20
CA TRP A 170 -25.77 12.61 -1.06
C TRP A 170 -24.52 13.47 -0.91
N VAL A 171 -24.43 14.28 0.16
CA VAL A 171 -23.25 15.11 0.44
C VAL A 171 -22.05 14.26 0.85
N ASP A 172 -22.25 13.24 1.68
CA ASP A 172 -21.19 12.28 2.05
C ASP A 172 -20.67 11.55 0.80
N HIS A 173 -21.54 11.17 -0.13
CA HIS A 173 -21.15 10.44 -1.34
C HIS A 173 -20.50 11.33 -2.40
N ARG A 174 -20.93 12.59 -2.53
CA ARG A 174 -20.46 13.49 -3.60
C ARG A 174 -19.29 14.37 -3.21
N PHE A 175 -19.22 14.81 -1.95
CA PHE A 175 -18.27 15.82 -1.51
C PHE A 175 -17.33 15.36 -0.39
N ALA A 176 -17.58 14.18 0.22
CA ALA A 176 -16.82 13.68 1.37
C ALA A 176 -16.64 14.75 2.49
N ALA A 177 -17.58 15.70 2.55
CA ALA A 177 -17.56 16.85 3.45
C ALA A 177 -18.63 16.65 4.51
N ARG A 178 -18.33 17.04 5.75
CA ARG A 178 -19.35 17.03 6.80
C ARG A 178 -20.34 18.16 6.52
N LEU A 179 -21.63 17.88 6.65
CA LEU A 179 -22.64 18.94 6.65
C LEU A 179 -22.32 19.92 7.77
N ASP A 180 -21.96 21.15 7.40
CA ASP A 180 -21.73 22.21 8.35
C ASP A 180 -23.00 22.49 9.16
N PRO A 181 -22.89 22.92 10.43
CA PRO A 181 -24.05 23.29 11.25
C PRO A 181 -24.99 24.30 10.56
N GLY A 182 -24.41 25.20 9.75
CA GLY A 182 -25.17 26.16 8.94
C GLY A 182 -25.97 25.52 7.80
N ALA A 183 -25.43 24.49 7.15
CA ALA A 183 -26.12 23.74 6.11
C ALA A 183 -27.30 22.93 6.67
N ILE A 184 -27.14 22.36 7.87
CA ILE A 184 -28.22 21.70 8.61
C ILE A 184 -29.33 22.71 8.93
N GLY A 185 -28.96 23.90 9.42
CA GLY A 185 -29.90 24.98 9.71
C GLY A 185 -30.71 25.44 8.49
N LEU A 186 -30.05 25.62 7.33
CA LEU A 186 -30.70 26.00 6.07
C LEU A 186 -31.69 24.94 5.58
N LEU A 187 -31.36 23.66 5.72
CA LEU A 187 -32.22 22.55 5.30
C LEU A 187 -33.49 22.50 6.17
N ILE A 188 -33.34 22.66 7.49
CA ILE A 188 -34.47 22.74 8.42
C ILE A 188 -35.34 23.98 8.13
N LEU A 189 -34.72 25.14 7.88
CA LEU A 189 -35.43 26.38 7.57
C LEU A 189 -36.25 26.25 6.28
N GLY A 190 -35.66 25.71 5.21
CA GLY A 190 -36.35 25.43 3.94
C GLY A 190 -37.48 24.43 4.12
N GLY A 191 -37.27 23.39 4.91
CA GLY A 191 -38.31 22.44 5.29
C GLY A 191 -39.47 23.11 6.02
N MET A 192 -39.21 23.91 7.05
CA MET A 192 -40.26 24.62 7.80
C MET A 192 -41.06 25.60 6.91
N LEU A 193 -40.38 26.37 6.06
CA LEU A 193 -41.04 27.30 5.13
C LEU A 193 -41.96 26.57 4.15
N ALA A 194 -41.49 25.46 3.58
CA ALA A 194 -42.27 24.63 2.67
C ALA A 194 -43.51 24.02 3.36
N THR A 195 -43.36 23.44 4.55
CA THR A 195 -44.50 22.87 5.29
C THR A 195 -45.52 23.94 5.67
N THR A 196 -45.06 25.15 6.02
CA THR A 196 -45.93 26.29 6.34
C THR A 196 -46.70 26.78 5.11
N ALA A 197 -46.04 26.85 3.95
CA ALA A 197 -46.68 27.19 2.68
C ALA A 197 -47.76 26.18 2.29
N VAL A 198 -47.45 24.87 2.39
CA VAL A 198 -48.41 23.80 2.13
C VAL A 198 -49.63 23.89 3.05
N TRP A 199 -49.39 24.14 4.34
CA TRP A 199 -50.48 24.29 5.31
C TRP A 199 -51.36 25.51 5.01
N LEU A 200 -50.77 26.64 4.61
CA LEU A 200 -51.52 27.83 4.19
C LEU A 200 -52.33 27.59 2.91
N THR A 201 -51.82 26.80 1.95
CA THR A 201 -52.55 26.49 0.71
C THR A 201 -53.69 25.50 0.89
N LEU A 202 -53.66 24.68 1.95
CA LEU A 202 -54.67 23.67 2.24
C LEU A 202 -55.76 24.15 3.21
N ARG A 203 -55.60 25.34 3.79
CA ARG A 203 -56.56 25.96 4.70
C ARG A 203 -57.53 26.85 3.93
#